data_AF-A0A520B8G4-F1
#
_entry.id   AF-A0A520B8G4-F1
#
_cell.length_a   1.000
_cell.length_b   1.000
_cell.length_c   1.000
_cell.angle_alpha   90.00
_cell.angle_beta   90.00
_cell.angle_gamma   90.00
#
_symmetry.space_group_name_H-M   'P 1'
#
loop_
_entity.id
_entity.type
_entity.pdbx_description
1 polymer ?
#
loop_
_entity_poly.entity_id
_entity_poly.type
_entity_poly.pdbx_seq_one_letter_code
_entity_poly.pdbx_strand_id
1 'polypeptide(L)'
;MKKYFLLIVLMFCLTKNYAQNNQVDSLKFSTETGLLVIEGYINGVKTNFAFDTGASMGAVTNDNINDAKIVISGAIKINDSQKNKAKMNKAKIDSLRIGSQIFLDITSVVADMPFLQCNKLYLLGGDVINKLNWKFDFQKNIVYFSKTPFLPQNTMKQMPFKIIGNRHFSNLIIAGTTIENLLVDFGYAGNCTMDIATKSTKALIKKQPPENLLKSKSFSLGINSSSAGKETNAFFLNSVIFGGVSFNNFRINAMPNTHNKIGLFFFRKNFDQMIINNTELTYWLLPNNNAPQKTPNFDAGFYFNDNGKIEVVSLNSAPNNSAKSLYIGQIVNEINGRKADSFADRCDFTAWYFKQIELPKLVVEQLNGEKISIEKSIY
;
A
#
# COMPACT_ATOMS: atom_id res chain seq x y z
N MET A 1 -4.98 -9.40 -71.77
CA MET A 1 -5.38 -8.50 -70.66
C MET A 1 -6.24 -9.16 -69.56
N LYS A 2 -6.56 -10.47 -69.59
CA LYS A 2 -7.39 -11.13 -68.54
C LYS A 2 -6.61 -11.93 -67.48
N LYS A 3 -5.29 -12.09 -67.60
CA LYS A 3 -4.47 -12.91 -66.66
C LYS A 3 -3.89 -12.15 -65.47
N TYR A 4 -3.85 -10.80 -65.49
CA TYR A 4 -3.31 -9.99 -64.40
C TYR A 4 -4.37 -9.50 -63.40
N PHE A 5 -5.65 -9.64 -63.73
CA PHE A 5 -6.74 -9.17 -62.86
C PHE A 5 -6.99 -10.12 -61.67
N LEU A 6 -6.70 -11.42 -61.82
CA LEU A 6 -6.91 -12.42 -60.76
C LEU A 6 -5.87 -12.32 -59.62
N LEU A 7 -4.67 -11.79 -59.91
CA LEU A 7 -3.61 -11.66 -58.91
C LEU A 7 -3.83 -10.47 -57.96
N ILE A 8 -4.48 -9.40 -58.45
CA ILE A 8 -4.77 -8.19 -57.66
C ILE A 8 -5.94 -8.46 -56.69
N VAL A 9 -6.92 -9.28 -57.07
CA VAL A 9 -8.05 -9.64 -56.19
C VAL A 9 -7.62 -10.59 -55.06
N LEU A 10 -6.61 -11.44 -55.27
CA LEU A 10 -6.08 -12.31 -54.20
C LEU A 10 -5.23 -11.55 -53.17
N MET A 11 -4.61 -10.44 -53.55
CA MET A 11 -3.78 -9.64 -52.63
C MET A 11 -4.62 -8.78 -51.66
N PHE A 12 -5.87 -8.48 -52.02
CA PHE A 12 -6.80 -7.73 -51.15
C PHE A 12 -7.58 -8.60 -50.15
N CYS A 13 -7.51 -9.93 -50.24
CA CYS A 13 -8.19 -10.83 -49.29
C CYS A 13 -7.32 -11.28 -48.10
N LEU A 14 -6.07 -10.84 -48.00
CA LEU A 14 -5.14 -11.26 -46.94
C LEU A 14 -4.84 -10.18 -45.90
N THR A 15 -5.46 -9.01 -45.97
CA THR A 15 -5.49 -8.08 -44.83
C THR A 15 -6.52 -8.57 -43.81
N LYS A 16 -6.19 -9.65 -43.11
CA LYS A 16 -6.74 -9.85 -41.76
C LYS A 16 -6.33 -8.62 -40.97
N ASN A 17 -7.24 -7.67 -40.86
CA ASN A 17 -7.23 -6.67 -39.80
C ASN A 17 -7.24 -7.47 -38.50
N TYR A 18 -6.05 -7.85 -38.00
CA TYR A 18 -5.84 -8.04 -36.59
C TYR A 18 -6.09 -6.67 -35.98
N ALA A 19 -7.35 -6.34 -35.74
CA ALA A 19 -7.71 -5.29 -34.82
C ALA A 19 -6.97 -5.67 -33.53
N GLN A 20 -5.87 -4.97 -33.24
CA GLN A 20 -5.23 -5.09 -31.94
C GLN A 20 -6.35 -4.86 -30.93
N ASN A 21 -6.64 -5.89 -30.14
CA ASN A 21 -7.69 -5.84 -29.14
C ASN A 21 -7.25 -4.86 -28.05
N ASN A 22 -7.43 -3.57 -28.32
CA ASN A 22 -7.16 -2.44 -27.42
C ASN A 22 -8.29 -2.29 -26.42
N GLN A 23 -8.85 -3.41 -25.95
CA GLN A 23 -9.87 -3.39 -24.92
C GLN A 23 -9.29 -2.76 -23.66
N VAL A 24 -9.87 -1.62 -23.28
CA VAL A 24 -9.62 -0.93 -22.02
C VAL A 24 -10.78 -1.28 -21.11
N ASP A 25 -10.48 -2.00 -20.04
CA ASP A 25 -11.44 -2.23 -18.98
C ASP A 25 -11.35 -1.10 -17.95
N SER A 26 -12.43 -0.90 -17.17
CA SER A 26 -12.44 0.06 -16.07
C SER A 26 -13.21 -0.48 -14.87
N LEU A 27 -12.73 -0.17 -13.67
CA LEU A 27 -13.37 -0.51 -12.40
C LEU A 27 -13.34 0.69 -11.45
N LYS A 28 -14.33 0.79 -10.57
CA LYS A 28 -14.21 1.65 -9.39
C LYS A 28 -13.23 1.01 -8.41
N PHE A 29 -12.50 1.83 -7.68
CA PHE A 29 -11.69 1.39 -6.54
C PHE A 29 -12.12 2.10 -5.25
N SER A 30 -11.81 1.51 -4.11
CA SER A 30 -11.96 2.15 -2.79
C SER A 30 -10.60 2.22 -2.10
N THR A 31 -10.47 3.16 -1.17
CA THR A 31 -9.32 3.24 -0.24
C THR A 31 -9.72 3.33 1.23
N GLU A 32 -10.96 2.99 1.54
CA GLU A 32 -11.50 3.09 2.90
C GLU A 32 -10.78 2.18 3.89
N THR A 33 -10.23 1.06 3.41
CA THR A 33 -9.42 0.12 4.21
C THR A 33 -7.96 0.57 4.39
N GLY A 34 -7.60 1.75 3.85
CA GLY A 34 -6.22 2.24 3.76
C GLY A 34 -5.41 1.67 2.60
N LEU A 35 -5.94 0.69 1.86
CA LEU A 35 -5.32 0.08 0.67
C LEU A 35 -6.15 0.41 -0.57
N LEU A 36 -5.54 0.36 -1.77
CA LEU A 36 -6.29 0.49 -3.01
C LEU A 36 -6.97 -0.85 -3.33
N VAL A 37 -8.30 -0.88 -3.26
CA VAL A 37 -9.10 -2.11 -3.44
C VAL A 37 -9.92 -2.04 -4.72
N ILE A 38 -9.79 -3.07 -5.56
CA ILE A 38 -10.61 -3.28 -6.76
C ILE A 38 -11.32 -4.63 -6.69
N GLU A 39 -12.43 -4.78 -7.40
CA GLU A 39 -13.17 -6.04 -7.44
C GLU A 39 -12.68 -6.95 -8.59
N GLY A 40 -12.63 -8.25 -8.34
CA GLY A 40 -12.35 -9.27 -9.33
C GLY A 40 -12.96 -10.62 -8.93
N TYR A 41 -12.41 -11.69 -9.51
CA TYR A 41 -12.86 -13.05 -9.24
C TYR A 41 -11.68 -14.00 -9.10
N ILE A 42 -11.73 -14.89 -8.12
CA ILE A 42 -10.82 -16.04 -7.95
C ILE A 42 -11.65 -17.30 -8.12
N ASN A 43 -11.29 -18.16 -9.07
CA ASN A 43 -12.01 -19.40 -9.37
C ASN A 43 -13.53 -19.20 -9.52
N GLY A 44 -13.94 -18.08 -10.12
CA GLY A 44 -15.35 -17.71 -10.30
C GLY A 44 -16.03 -17.07 -9.09
N VAL A 45 -15.38 -17.03 -7.92
CA VAL A 45 -15.89 -16.38 -6.70
C VAL A 45 -15.48 -14.92 -6.69
N LYS A 46 -16.45 -14.02 -6.47
CA LYS A 46 -16.22 -12.58 -6.37
C LYS A 46 -15.28 -12.28 -5.19
N THR A 47 -14.26 -11.47 -5.42
CA THR A 47 -13.20 -11.20 -4.43
C THR A 47 -12.69 -9.77 -4.55
N ASN A 48 -12.39 -9.16 -3.40
CA ASN A 48 -11.78 -7.84 -3.33
C ASN A 48 -10.25 -7.97 -3.36
N PHE A 49 -9.59 -7.20 -4.23
CA PHE A 49 -8.15 -7.25 -4.47
C PHE A 49 -7.48 -5.99 -3.95
N ALA A 50 -6.59 -6.13 -2.98
CA ALA A 50 -5.67 -5.06 -2.56
C ALA A 50 -4.52 -4.96 -3.56
N PHE A 51 -4.42 -3.85 -4.29
CA PHE A 51 -3.42 -3.63 -5.33
C PHE A 51 -2.06 -3.28 -4.71
N ASP A 52 -1.05 -4.13 -4.90
CA ASP A 52 0.25 -4.00 -4.23
C ASP A 52 1.44 -4.23 -5.17
N THR A 53 2.03 -3.14 -5.68
CA THR A 53 3.28 -3.14 -6.44
C THR A 53 4.53 -3.42 -5.59
N GLY A 54 4.38 -3.40 -4.27
CA GLY A 54 5.39 -3.77 -3.28
C GLY A 54 5.46 -5.27 -2.99
N ALA A 55 4.48 -6.05 -3.44
CA ALA A 55 4.48 -7.51 -3.36
C ALA A 55 4.91 -8.16 -4.68
N SER A 56 5.81 -9.14 -4.59
CA SER A 56 6.30 -9.88 -5.76
C SER A 56 5.28 -10.86 -6.34
N MET A 57 4.38 -11.36 -5.49
CA MET A 57 3.32 -12.30 -5.83
C MET A 57 2.12 -12.02 -4.93
N GLY A 58 0.95 -12.51 -5.33
CA GLY A 58 -0.24 -12.34 -4.51
C GLY A 58 -0.25 -13.14 -3.20
N ALA A 59 -1.15 -12.76 -2.29
CA ALA A 59 -1.38 -13.45 -1.03
C ALA A 59 -2.88 -13.70 -0.79
N VAL A 60 -3.20 -14.94 -0.38
CA VAL A 60 -4.54 -15.39 0.00
C VAL A 60 -4.62 -15.55 1.52
N THR A 61 -5.81 -15.33 2.07
CA THR A 61 -6.12 -15.70 3.46
C THR A 61 -6.73 -17.10 3.50
N ASN A 62 -6.76 -17.73 4.68
CA ASN A 62 -7.46 -19.00 4.86
C ASN A 62 -8.96 -18.90 4.53
N ASP A 63 -9.58 -17.74 4.73
CA ASP A 63 -10.97 -17.49 4.32
C ASP A 63 -11.13 -17.60 2.79
N ASN A 64 -10.24 -16.95 2.03
CA ASN A 64 -10.28 -17.04 0.56
C ASN A 64 -10.04 -18.46 0.06
N ILE A 65 -9.22 -19.25 0.76
CA ILE A 65 -8.91 -20.63 0.37
C ILE A 65 -10.18 -21.49 0.39
N ASN A 66 -10.94 -21.39 1.48
CA ASN A 66 -12.17 -22.14 1.65
C ASN A 66 -13.25 -21.67 0.67
N ASP A 67 -13.43 -20.36 0.55
CA ASP A 67 -14.49 -19.78 -0.29
C ASP A 67 -14.28 -20.09 -1.79
N ALA A 68 -13.04 -19.96 -2.28
CA ALA A 68 -12.72 -20.10 -3.70
C ALA A 68 -12.07 -21.44 -4.06
N LYS A 69 -12.07 -22.42 -3.15
CA LYS A 69 -11.51 -23.78 -3.36
C LYS A 69 -10.07 -23.75 -3.87
N ILE A 70 -9.25 -22.89 -3.26
CA ILE A 70 -7.85 -22.70 -3.66
C ILE A 70 -7.01 -23.88 -3.13
N VAL A 71 -6.09 -24.39 -3.94
CA VAL A 71 -5.30 -25.58 -3.58
C VAL A 71 -3.99 -25.18 -2.90
N ILE A 72 -3.72 -25.71 -1.70
CA ILE A 72 -2.40 -25.60 -1.07
C ILE A 72 -1.46 -26.63 -1.71
N SER A 73 -0.38 -26.16 -2.33
CA SER A 73 0.49 -26.99 -3.18
C SER A 73 1.93 -27.14 -2.68
N GLY A 74 2.21 -26.77 -1.42
CA GLY A 74 3.54 -26.86 -0.82
C GLY A 74 3.91 -25.61 -0.05
N ALA A 75 5.19 -25.23 -0.09
CA ALA A 75 5.70 -24.07 0.64
C ALA A 75 6.76 -23.29 -0.15
N ILE A 76 6.90 -22.00 0.15
CA ILE A 76 7.80 -21.06 -0.52
C ILE A 76 8.46 -20.13 0.50
N LYS A 77 9.71 -19.70 0.22
CA LYS A 77 10.40 -18.72 1.07
C LYS A 77 10.03 -17.31 0.63
N ILE A 78 9.63 -16.47 1.58
CA ILE A 78 9.22 -15.08 1.38
C ILE A 78 10.07 -14.16 2.26
N ASN A 79 10.32 -12.94 1.80
CA ASN A 79 10.90 -11.85 2.58
C ASN A 79 9.84 -10.76 2.75
N ASP A 80 9.57 -10.34 3.98
CA ASP A 80 8.51 -9.38 4.29
C ASP A 80 8.95 -7.91 4.23
N SER A 81 8.02 -7.00 4.50
CA SER A 81 8.26 -5.55 4.56
C SER A 81 9.24 -5.13 5.66
N GLN A 82 9.52 -6.00 6.62
CA GLN A 82 10.42 -5.81 7.75
C GLN A 82 11.76 -6.56 7.58
N LYS A 83 12.03 -7.09 6.37
CA LYS A 83 13.23 -7.87 6.00
C LYS A 83 13.35 -9.24 6.70
N ASN A 84 12.25 -9.75 7.25
CA ASN A 84 12.18 -11.08 7.85
C ASN A 84 11.93 -12.14 6.78
N LYS A 85 12.73 -13.20 6.81
CA LYS A 85 12.58 -14.36 5.93
C LYS A 85 11.75 -15.44 6.62
N ALA A 86 10.70 -15.94 5.97
CA ALA A 86 9.95 -17.11 6.44
C ALA A 86 9.61 -18.07 5.31
N LYS A 87 9.28 -19.31 5.68
CA LYS A 87 8.69 -20.30 4.79
C LYS A 87 7.17 -20.28 5.00
N MET A 88 6.42 -20.00 3.95
CA MET A 88 4.96 -19.87 3.98
C MET A 88 4.33 -20.90 3.05
N ASN A 89 3.07 -21.27 3.32
CA ASN A 89 2.33 -22.17 2.45
C ASN A 89 2.13 -21.52 1.07
N LYS A 90 2.30 -22.32 0.03
CA LYS A 90 2.07 -21.94 -1.36
C LYS A 90 0.66 -22.37 -1.75
N ALA A 91 -0.10 -21.44 -2.31
CA ALA A 91 -1.43 -21.65 -2.86
C ALA A 91 -1.39 -21.57 -4.39
N LYS A 92 -2.26 -22.36 -5.04
CA LYS A 92 -2.52 -22.34 -6.48
C LYS A 92 -3.96 -21.94 -6.74
N ILE A 93 -4.11 -20.92 -7.57
CA ILE A 93 -5.37 -20.38 -8.06
C ILE A 93 -5.47 -20.74 -9.54
N ASP A 94 -6.54 -21.43 -9.92
CA ASP A 94 -6.74 -21.88 -11.30
C ASP A 94 -7.02 -20.70 -12.22
N SER A 95 -7.85 -19.76 -11.76
CA SER A 95 -8.16 -18.54 -12.50
C SER A 95 -8.32 -17.32 -11.59
N LEU A 96 -7.71 -16.21 -12.01
CA LEU A 96 -7.92 -14.88 -11.47
C LEU A 96 -8.42 -13.98 -12.59
N ARG A 97 -9.53 -13.27 -12.37
CA ARG A 97 -10.14 -12.39 -13.36
C ARG A 97 -10.34 -10.98 -12.83
N ILE A 98 -9.93 -9.98 -13.61
CA ILE A 98 -10.14 -8.54 -13.36
C ILE A 98 -10.72 -7.94 -14.63
N GLY A 99 -11.95 -7.43 -14.57
CA GLY A 99 -12.68 -7.02 -15.78
C GLY A 99 -12.81 -8.19 -16.77
N SER A 100 -12.35 -7.97 -18.01
CA SER A 100 -12.27 -9.00 -19.05
C SER A 100 -10.96 -9.80 -19.05
N GLN A 101 -9.96 -9.38 -18.28
CA GLN A 101 -8.63 -10.01 -18.25
C GLN A 101 -8.65 -11.23 -17.36
N ILE A 102 -8.22 -12.38 -17.90
CA ILE A 102 -8.13 -13.67 -17.21
C ILE A 102 -6.67 -14.08 -17.12
N PHE A 103 -6.26 -14.47 -15.92
CA PHE A 103 -4.95 -15.03 -15.62
C PHE A 103 -5.13 -16.43 -15.07
N LEU A 104 -4.41 -17.39 -15.63
CA LEU A 104 -4.48 -18.79 -15.24
C LEU A 104 -3.26 -19.19 -14.43
N ASP A 105 -3.40 -20.24 -13.63
CA ASP A 105 -2.32 -20.90 -12.89
C ASP A 105 -1.52 -19.94 -12.00
N ILE A 106 -2.22 -19.08 -11.26
CA ILE A 106 -1.62 -18.09 -10.38
C ILE A 106 -1.10 -18.77 -9.12
N THR A 107 0.15 -18.45 -8.78
CA THR A 107 0.76 -18.84 -7.51
C THR A 107 0.62 -17.71 -6.51
N SER A 108 0.20 -18.03 -5.29
CA SER A 108 0.13 -17.06 -4.19
C SER A 108 0.66 -17.69 -2.90
N VAL A 109 0.87 -16.85 -1.89
CA VAL A 109 1.19 -17.33 -0.54
C VAL A 109 -0.03 -17.28 0.38
N VAL A 110 -0.11 -18.21 1.32
CA VAL A 110 -1.13 -18.17 2.37
C VAL A 110 -0.64 -17.29 3.51
N ALA A 111 -1.33 -16.19 3.78
CA ALA A 111 -0.98 -15.22 4.81
C ALA A 111 -2.23 -14.61 5.45
N ASP A 112 -2.48 -14.95 6.71
CA ASP A 112 -3.57 -14.36 7.52
C ASP A 112 -3.10 -13.07 8.19
N MET A 113 -2.83 -12.05 7.37
CA MET A 113 -2.60 -10.71 7.87
C MET A 113 -3.92 -10.11 8.35
N PRO A 114 -4.00 -9.49 9.54
CA PRO A 114 -5.25 -8.91 10.05
C PRO A 114 -5.94 -7.98 9.04
N PHE A 115 -5.18 -7.15 8.32
CA PHE A 115 -5.77 -6.24 7.33
C PHE A 115 -6.36 -6.95 6.10
N LEU A 116 -5.79 -8.08 5.66
CA LEU A 116 -6.36 -8.87 4.57
C LEU A 116 -7.57 -9.66 5.07
N GLN A 117 -7.40 -10.38 6.19
CA GLN A 117 -8.42 -11.26 6.74
C GLN A 117 -9.67 -10.49 7.15
N CYS A 118 -9.52 -9.41 7.93
CA CYS A 118 -10.66 -8.63 8.41
C CYS A 118 -11.45 -7.92 7.30
N ASN A 119 -10.85 -7.75 6.13
CA ASN A 119 -11.50 -7.15 4.96
C ASN A 119 -11.75 -8.18 3.83
N LYS A 120 -11.49 -9.47 4.08
CA LYS A 120 -11.58 -10.58 3.12
C LYS A 120 -10.88 -10.30 1.78
N LEU A 121 -9.71 -9.67 1.84
CA LEU A 121 -8.95 -9.23 0.68
C LEU A 121 -7.98 -10.32 0.21
N TYR A 122 -7.87 -10.47 -1.11
CA TYR A 122 -6.69 -11.03 -1.75
C TYR A 122 -5.69 -9.91 -2.03
N LEU A 123 -4.41 -10.12 -1.73
CA LEU A 123 -3.37 -9.19 -2.11
C LEU A 123 -2.94 -9.49 -3.55
N LEU A 124 -3.10 -8.52 -4.44
CA LEU A 124 -2.73 -8.61 -5.84
C LEU A 124 -1.29 -8.11 -6.01
N GLY A 125 -0.36 -9.02 -6.33
CA GLY A 125 1.05 -8.72 -6.48
C GLY A 125 1.49 -8.44 -7.92
N GLY A 126 2.79 -8.16 -8.06
CA GLY A 126 3.47 -7.88 -9.32
C GLY A 126 3.39 -9.01 -10.37
N ASP A 127 3.20 -10.25 -9.95
CA ASP A 127 3.01 -11.41 -10.84
C ASP A 127 1.77 -11.30 -11.75
N VAL A 128 0.77 -10.51 -11.31
CA VAL A 128 -0.39 -10.13 -12.12
C VAL A 128 -0.31 -8.68 -12.56
N ILE A 129 0.03 -7.75 -11.65
CA ILE A 129 0.06 -6.30 -11.95
C ILE A 129 0.93 -5.99 -13.17
N ASN A 130 2.10 -6.63 -13.29
CA ASN A 130 3.08 -6.33 -14.33
C ASN A 130 2.63 -6.78 -15.73
N LYS A 131 1.53 -7.56 -15.84
CA LYS A 131 0.99 -8.06 -17.11
C LYS A 131 0.05 -7.08 -17.81
N LEU A 132 -0.32 -5.98 -17.15
CA LEU A 132 -1.22 -4.96 -17.65
C LEU A 132 -0.61 -3.58 -17.43
N ASN A 133 -1.07 -2.61 -18.22
CA ASN A 133 -0.87 -1.20 -17.95
C ASN A 133 -2.07 -0.67 -17.16
N TRP A 134 -1.84 0.30 -16.28
CA TRP A 134 -2.83 0.81 -15.34
C TRP A 134 -2.92 2.32 -15.40
N LYS A 135 -4.11 2.87 -15.24
CA LYS A 135 -4.35 4.32 -15.18
C LYS A 135 -5.33 4.60 -14.06
N PHE A 136 -4.85 5.20 -12.99
CA PHE A 136 -5.62 5.58 -11.82
C PHE A 136 -6.07 7.04 -11.95
N ASP A 137 -7.37 7.27 -11.91
CA ASP A 137 -8.00 8.57 -11.72
C ASP A 137 -8.43 8.65 -10.25
N PHE A 138 -7.65 9.37 -9.43
CA PHE A 138 -7.87 9.46 -7.99
C PHE A 138 -9.01 10.41 -7.61
N GLN A 139 -9.39 11.32 -8.51
CA GLN A 139 -10.53 12.21 -8.28
C GLN A 139 -11.85 11.44 -8.42
N LYS A 140 -11.93 10.52 -9.39
CA LYS A 140 -13.13 9.72 -9.65
C LYS A 140 -13.14 8.36 -8.95
N ASN A 141 -12.01 7.97 -8.35
CA ASN A 141 -11.77 6.63 -7.84
C ASN A 141 -12.04 5.54 -8.90
N ILE A 142 -11.53 5.75 -10.11
CA ILE A 142 -11.64 4.80 -11.22
C ILE A 142 -10.25 4.37 -11.66
N VAL A 143 -10.06 3.07 -11.85
CA VAL A 143 -8.88 2.52 -12.51
C VAL A 143 -9.27 2.03 -13.90
N TYR A 144 -8.43 2.33 -14.88
CA TYR A 144 -8.49 1.77 -16.22
C TYR A 144 -7.28 0.86 -16.42
N PHE A 145 -7.45 -0.23 -17.16
CA PHE A 145 -6.36 -1.14 -17.46
C PHE A 145 -6.49 -1.81 -18.82
N SER A 146 -5.34 -2.10 -19.42
CA SER A 146 -5.24 -2.67 -20.77
C SER A 146 -3.88 -3.33 -20.98
N LYS A 147 -3.79 -4.20 -22.00
CA LYS A 147 -2.50 -4.74 -22.46
C LYS A 147 -1.67 -3.71 -23.23
N THR A 148 -2.34 -2.74 -23.85
CA THR A 148 -1.71 -1.64 -24.58
C THR A 148 -1.37 -0.50 -23.61
N PRO A 149 -0.23 0.20 -23.77
CA PRO A 149 0.10 1.39 -23.00
C PRO A 149 -0.96 2.47 -23.09
N PHE A 150 -1.15 3.23 -22.01
CA PHE A 150 -1.95 4.45 -22.07
C PHE A 150 -1.12 5.62 -22.56
N LEU A 151 -1.70 6.44 -23.43
CA LEU A 151 -1.10 7.70 -23.85
C LEU A 151 -1.21 8.73 -22.70
N PRO A 152 -0.10 9.40 -22.33
CA PRO A 152 -0.14 10.45 -21.32
C PRO A 152 -0.77 11.73 -21.86
N GLN A 153 -1.25 12.57 -20.95
CA GLN A 153 -1.57 13.95 -21.28
C GLN A 153 -0.26 14.77 -21.33
N ASN A 154 -0.22 15.83 -22.13
CA ASN A 154 0.98 16.67 -22.29
C ASN A 154 1.46 17.33 -20.98
N THR A 155 0.58 17.46 -19.99
CA THR A 155 0.87 18.03 -18.67
C THR A 155 1.49 17.02 -17.70
N MET A 156 1.45 15.71 -18.02
CA MET A 156 1.98 14.67 -17.15
C MET A 156 3.51 14.65 -17.19
N LYS A 157 4.12 14.36 -16.04
CA LYS A 157 5.57 14.15 -15.93
C LYS A 157 5.90 12.68 -16.08
N GLN A 158 6.89 12.41 -16.91
CA GLN A 158 7.41 11.06 -17.12
C GLN A 158 8.38 10.70 -15.98
N MET A 159 8.28 9.47 -15.47
CA MET A 159 9.22 8.92 -14.51
C MET A 159 9.54 7.45 -14.84
N PRO A 160 10.80 7.09 -15.13
CA PRO A 160 11.17 5.70 -15.35
C PRO A 160 11.13 4.90 -14.05
N PHE A 161 10.90 3.60 -14.15
CA PHE A 161 11.05 2.67 -13.04
C PHE A 161 11.67 1.34 -13.48
N LYS A 162 12.01 0.51 -12.51
CA LYS A 162 12.56 -0.84 -12.71
C LYS A 162 11.67 -1.85 -12.01
N ILE A 163 11.54 -3.04 -12.61
CA ILE A 163 10.92 -4.18 -11.96
C ILE A 163 12.03 -5.09 -11.44
N ILE A 164 12.11 -5.27 -10.12
CA ILE A 164 13.09 -6.16 -9.47
C ILE A 164 12.34 -7.17 -8.61
N GLY A 165 12.39 -8.45 -9.00
CA GLY A 165 11.62 -9.50 -8.33
C GLY A 165 10.13 -9.19 -8.32
N ASN A 166 9.58 -8.82 -9.49
CA ASN A 166 8.20 -8.38 -9.72
C ASN A 166 7.74 -7.10 -9.00
N ARG A 167 8.62 -6.39 -8.29
CA ARG A 167 8.24 -5.18 -7.54
C ARG A 167 8.76 -3.92 -8.21
N HIS A 168 8.07 -2.80 -8.03
CA HIS A 168 8.38 -1.54 -8.70
C HIS A 168 9.35 -0.67 -7.91
N PHE A 169 10.42 -0.23 -8.55
CA PHE A 169 11.44 0.63 -7.95
C PHE A 169 11.72 1.86 -8.82
N SER A 170 11.80 3.03 -8.21
CA SER A 170 12.25 4.26 -8.88
C SER A 170 13.17 5.06 -7.96
N ASN A 171 13.47 6.30 -8.33
CA ASN A 171 14.38 7.18 -7.61
C ASN A 171 13.62 8.33 -6.95
N LEU A 172 14.11 8.77 -5.80
CA LEU A 172 13.66 9.96 -5.10
C LEU A 172 14.85 10.90 -4.95
N ILE A 173 14.70 12.19 -5.27
CA ILE A 173 15.78 13.15 -5.06
C ILE A 173 15.43 13.98 -3.83
N ILE A 174 16.36 14.04 -2.88
CA ILE A 174 16.21 14.77 -1.63
C ILE A 174 17.39 15.71 -1.49
N ALA A 175 17.14 17.03 -1.47
CA ALA A 175 18.19 18.05 -1.35
C ALA A 175 19.37 17.80 -2.31
N GLY A 176 19.07 17.51 -3.57
CA GLY A 176 20.05 17.19 -4.62
C GLY A 176 20.67 15.79 -4.56
N THR A 177 20.36 14.99 -3.54
CA THR A 177 20.86 13.60 -3.41
C THR A 177 19.85 12.60 -3.94
N THR A 178 20.26 11.72 -4.85
CA THR A 178 19.43 10.62 -5.35
C THR A 178 19.40 9.46 -4.35
N ILE A 179 18.20 9.09 -3.93
CA ILE A 179 17.90 7.83 -3.26
C ILE A 179 17.48 6.83 -4.33
N GLU A 180 18.38 5.93 -4.68
CA GLU A 180 18.13 4.89 -5.67
C GLU A 180 17.30 3.74 -5.12
N ASN A 181 16.59 3.05 -6.00
CA ASN A 181 15.83 1.84 -5.70
C ASN A 181 14.83 2.04 -4.54
N LEU A 182 14.15 3.18 -4.53
CA LEU A 182 12.98 3.41 -3.69
C LEU A 182 11.82 2.54 -4.19
N LEU A 183 11.26 1.71 -3.32
CA LEU A 183 10.09 0.91 -3.65
C LEU A 183 8.87 1.82 -3.83
N VAL A 184 8.21 1.73 -4.98
CA VAL A 184 6.93 2.39 -5.26
C VAL A 184 5.83 1.39 -4.88
N ASP A 185 5.17 1.63 -3.75
CA ASP A 185 4.43 0.60 -3.01
C ASP A 185 2.95 1.01 -2.82
N PHE A 186 2.08 0.59 -3.75
CA PHE A 186 0.63 0.82 -3.62
C PHE A 186 -0.01 0.01 -2.48
N GLY A 187 0.64 -1.05 -1.98
CA GLY A 187 0.20 -1.82 -0.81
C GLY A 187 0.61 -1.21 0.53
N TYR A 188 1.40 -0.13 0.51
CA TYR A 188 1.76 0.62 1.71
C TYR A 188 0.88 1.85 1.87
N ALA A 189 0.04 1.86 2.91
CA ALA A 189 -0.89 2.95 3.21
C ALA A 189 -0.20 4.29 3.60
N GLY A 190 1.09 4.29 3.94
CA GLY A 190 1.77 5.49 4.45
C GLY A 190 2.33 6.42 3.37
N ASN A 191 3.05 7.46 3.82
CA ASN A 191 3.69 8.45 2.93
C ASN A 191 5.03 7.95 2.40
N CYS A 192 6.10 8.05 3.19
CA CYS A 192 7.44 7.58 2.83
C CYS A 192 8.12 7.01 4.08
N THR A 193 8.77 5.85 3.95
CA THR A 193 9.65 5.31 4.99
C THR A 193 11.05 5.10 4.45
N MET A 194 12.04 5.32 5.32
CA MET A 194 13.43 5.06 5.01
C MET A 194 14.10 4.26 6.13
N ASP A 195 15.01 3.37 5.75
CA ASP A 195 15.80 2.62 6.72
C ASP A 195 16.84 3.54 7.35
N ILE A 196 16.72 3.75 8.65
CA ILE A 196 17.63 4.58 9.43
C ILE A 196 19.08 4.08 9.40
N ALA A 197 19.31 2.80 9.07
CA ALA A 197 20.65 2.25 8.96
C ALA A 197 21.42 2.75 7.72
N THR A 198 20.70 3.18 6.67
CA THR A 198 21.30 3.57 5.38
C THR A 198 22.10 4.87 5.47
N LYS A 199 23.21 4.95 4.73
CA LYS A 199 24.10 6.13 4.74
C LYS A 199 23.37 7.43 4.37
N SER A 200 22.50 7.38 3.35
CA SER A 200 21.71 8.52 2.90
C SER A 200 20.75 9.01 3.98
N THR A 201 19.99 8.11 4.61
CA THR A 201 19.03 8.48 5.67
C THR A 201 19.75 9.06 6.90
N LYS A 202 20.87 8.46 7.32
CA LYS A 202 21.70 9.01 8.40
C LYS A 202 22.17 10.43 8.09
N ALA A 203 22.61 10.68 6.86
CA ALA A 203 23.05 12.01 6.45
C ALA A 203 21.89 13.02 6.44
N LEU A 204 20.69 12.62 6.04
CA LEU A 204 19.50 13.47 6.08
C LEU A 204 19.10 13.84 7.51
N ILE A 205 19.07 12.86 8.42
CA ILE A 205 18.75 13.07 9.84
C ILE A 205 19.77 14.00 10.50
N LYS A 206 21.07 13.81 10.25
CA LYS A 206 22.13 14.66 10.81
C LYS A 206 22.03 16.13 10.41
N LYS A 207 21.38 16.42 9.28
CA LYS A 207 21.14 17.80 8.81
C LYS A 207 19.90 18.45 9.45
N GLN A 208 19.07 17.67 10.16
CA GLN A 208 17.90 18.20 10.85
C GLN A 208 18.29 18.70 12.24
N PRO A 209 17.82 19.90 12.65
CA PRO A 209 17.83 20.30 14.05
C PRO A 209 17.05 19.28 14.91
N PRO A 210 17.49 18.99 16.15
CA PRO A 210 16.81 18.02 17.04
C PRO A 210 15.31 18.29 17.24
N GLU A 211 14.90 19.55 17.28
CA GLU A 211 13.51 19.99 17.42
C GLU A 211 12.63 19.63 16.20
N ASN A 212 13.24 19.43 15.03
CA ASN A 212 12.54 19.01 13.81
C ASN A 212 12.46 17.47 13.68
N LEU A 213 13.05 16.73 14.62
CA LEU A 213 12.99 15.27 14.68
C LEU A 213 11.86 14.84 15.63
N LEU A 214 10.74 14.48 15.03
CA LEU A 214 9.56 14.00 15.73
C LEU A 214 9.74 12.53 16.06
N LYS A 215 10.11 12.26 17.31
CA LYS A 215 10.30 10.89 17.81
C LYS A 215 8.95 10.26 18.13
N SER A 216 8.82 8.99 17.79
CA SER A 216 7.67 8.16 18.12
C SER A 216 8.08 6.70 18.25
N LYS A 217 7.21 5.91 18.87
CA LYS A 217 7.26 4.46 18.85
C LYS A 217 6.11 3.98 17.97
N SER A 218 6.40 3.23 16.91
CA SER A 218 5.42 2.84 15.89
C SER A 218 5.02 1.37 15.98
N PHE A 219 3.82 1.07 15.47
CA PHE A 219 3.37 -0.27 15.17
C PHE A 219 3.42 -0.54 13.66
N SER A 220 3.90 -1.71 13.27
CA SER A 220 3.99 -2.13 11.87
C SER A 220 3.59 -3.60 11.72
N LEU A 221 2.78 -3.89 10.70
CA LEU A 221 2.41 -5.23 10.27
C LEU A 221 3.11 -5.57 8.94
N GLY A 222 3.71 -6.75 8.87
CA GLY A 222 4.21 -7.41 7.67
C GLY A 222 3.50 -8.74 7.45
N ILE A 223 3.83 -9.43 6.36
CA ILE A 223 3.14 -10.67 5.95
C ILE A 223 3.28 -11.86 6.90
N ASN A 224 4.35 -11.86 7.69
CA ASN A 224 4.69 -12.93 8.62
C ASN A 224 5.14 -12.37 9.98
N SER A 225 4.98 -11.07 10.23
CA SER A 225 5.49 -10.44 11.45
C SER A 225 4.76 -9.16 11.82
N SER A 226 4.67 -8.90 13.11
CA SER A 226 4.25 -7.61 13.66
C SER A 226 5.38 -7.04 14.52
N SER A 227 5.54 -5.73 14.55
CA SER A 227 6.41 -5.07 15.52
C SER A 227 5.70 -3.91 16.18
N ALA A 228 5.72 -3.90 17.51
CA ALA A 228 5.25 -2.79 18.33
C ALA A 228 6.44 -2.05 18.92
N GLY A 229 6.28 -0.75 19.13
CA GLY A 229 7.27 0.02 19.87
C GLY A 229 8.55 0.40 19.12
N LYS A 230 8.66 0.15 17.80
CA LYS A 230 9.88 0.49 17.05
C LYS A 230 10.10 2.00 17.03
N GLU A 231 11.29 2.44 17.41
CA GLU A 231 11.65 3.85 17.33
C GLU A 231 11.60 4.34 15.89
N THR A 232 10.85 5.41 15.70
CA THR A 232 10.67 6.09 14.42
C THR A 232 10.96 7.57 14.59
N ASN A 233 11.85 8.07 13.75
CA ASN A 233 12.12 9.50 13.60
C ASN A 233 11.35 10.01 12.40
N ALA A 234 10.35 10.86 12.62
CA ALA A 234 9.66 11.59 11.55
C ALA A 234 10.27 12.98 11.38
N PHE A 235 10.44 13.42 10.14
CA PHE A 235 10.91 14.76 9.82
C PHE A 235 10.36 15.20 8.47
N PHE A 236 10.35 16.51 8.24
CA PHE A 236 9.79 17.12 7.04
C PHE A 236 10.90 17.77 6.22
N LEU A 237 10.85 17.55 4.90
CA LEU A 237 11.81 18.12 3.96
C LEU A 237 11.10 18.96 2.90
N ASN A 238 11.76 20.03 2.49
CA ASN A 238 11.37 20.80 1.33
C ASN A 238 12.15 20.37 0.09
N SER A 239 11.61 20.68 -1.09
CA SER A 239 12.23 20.40 -2.38
C SER A 239 12.59 18.92 -2.59
N VAL A 240 11.72 18.01 -2.17
CA VAL A 240 11.82 16.58 -2.49
C VAL A 240 11.26 16.37 -3.90
N ILE A 241 12.03 15.77 -4.79
CA ILE A 241 11.62 15.57 -6.19
C ILE A 241 11.31 14.09 -6.43
N PHE A 242 10.09 13.82 -6.88
CA PHE A 242 9.64 12.50 -7.34
C PHE A 242 9.07 12.64 -8.75
N GLY A 243 9.68 11.95 -9.71
CA GLY A 243 9.27 12.01 -11.12
C GLY A 243 9.31 13.42 -11.73
N GLY A 244 10.29 14.24 -11.35
CA GLY A 244 10.43 15.63 -11.82
C GLY A 244 9.44 16.61 -11.18
N VAL A 245 8.61 16.17 -10.24
CA VAL A 245 7.66 17.01 -9.49
C VAL A 245 8.27 17.31 -8.12
N SER A 246 8.28 18.58 -7.73
CA SER A 246 8.84 19.04 -6.46
C SER A 246 7.76 19.10 -5.37
N PHE A 247 8.09 18.60 -4.20
CA PHE A 247 7.22 18.54 -3.03
C PHE A 247 7.87 19.25 -1.84
N ASN A 248 7.09 20.11 -1.21
CA ASN A 248 7.44 20.76 0.05
C ASN A 248 6.72 20.10 1.22
N ASN A 249 7.27 20.27 2.43
CA ASN A 249 6.72 19.66 3.63
C ASN A 249 6.54 18.13 3.49
N PHE A 250 7.48 17.47 2.82
CA PHE A 250 7.46 16.05 2.56
C PHE A 250 7.88 15.27 3.81
N ARG A 251 6.95 14.50 4.39
CA ARG A 251 7.20 13.71 5.60
C ARG A 251 7.95 12.42 5.28
N ILE A 252 9.07 12.19 5.96
CA ILE A 252 9.80 10.92 5.97
C ILE A 252 9.70 10.31 7.36
N ASN A 253 9.36 9.02 7.43
CA ASN A 253 9.46 8.23 8.66
C ASN A 253 10.69 7.32 8.57
N ALA A 254 11.74 7.63 9.32
CA ALA A 254 12.95 6.83 9.39
C ALA A 254 12.89 5.84 10.57
N MET A 255 13.02 4.54 10.27
CA MET A 255 12.91 3.46 11.25
C MET A 255 13.87 2.31 10.89
N PRO A 256 14.28 1.47 11.85
CA PRO A 256 15.15 0.33 11.57
C PRO A 256 14.41 -0.79 10.82
N ASN A 257 15.18 -1.56 10.04
CA ASN A 257 14.71 -2.79 9.37
C ASN A 257 13.47 -2.58 8.49
N THR A 258 13.44 -1.50 7.72
CA THR A 258 12.38 -1.24 6.73
C THR A 258 12.97 -1.10 5.32
N HIS A 259 12.12 -1.17 4.31
CA HIS A 259 12.49 -0.77 2.96
C HIS A 259 12.37 0.74 2.80
N ASN A 260 13.27 1.33 2.01
CA ASN A 260 13.07 2.69 1.49
C ASN A 260 11.89 2.62 0.50
N LYS A 261 10.76 3.24 0.83
CA LYS A 261 9.54 3.13 0.04
C LYS A 261 8.63 4.35 0.15
N ILE A 262 7.80 4.52 -0.86
CA ILE A 262 6.76 5.55 -0.93
C ILE A 262 5.41 4.90 -1.22
N GLY A 263 4.37 5.37 -0.54
CA GLY A 263 3.10 4.65 -0.42
C GLY A 263 1.88 5.35 -1.03
N LEU A 264 0.75 4.68 -0.93
CA LEU A 264 -0.54 5.09 -1.48
C LEU A 264 -1.02 6.46 -0.99
N PHE A 265 -0.78 6.80 0.27
CA PHE A 265 -1.14 8.12 0.79
C PHE A 265 -0.42 9.23 0.03
N PHE A 266 0.88 9.05 -0.26
CA PHE A 266 1.61 10.01 -1.09
C PHE A 266 0.98 10.14 -2.47
N PHE A 267 0.70 9.02 -3.14
CA PHE A 267 0.18 9.03 -4.51
C PHE A 267 -1.17 9.75 -4.61
N ARG A 268 -2.14 9.35 -3.78
CA ARG A 268 -3.48 9.95 -3.77
C ARG A 268 -3.48 11.41 -3.38
N LYS A 269 -2.59 11.78 -2.46
CA LYS A 269 -2.55 13.16 -1.96
C LYS A 269 -1.95 14.12 -2.97
N ASN A 270 -1.04 13.66 -3.81
CA ASN A 270 -0.20 14.54 -4.64
C ASN A 270 -0.47 14.44 -6.15
N PHE A 271 -1.22 13.44 -6.61
CA PHE A 271 -1.55 13.27 -8.02
C PHE A 271 -3.06 13.16 -8.22
N ASP A 272 -3.58 13.83 -9.23
CA ASP A 272 -4.95 13.62 -9.71
C ASP A 272 -5.04 12.31 -10.50
N GLN A 273 -3.99 12.01 -11.26
CA GLN A 273 -3.91 10.83 -12.09
C GLN A 273 -2.49 10.25 -12.11
N MET A 274 -2.39 8.93 -12.10
CA MET A 274 -1.15 8.20 -12.35
C MET A 274 -1.37 7.12 -13.41
N ILE A 275 -0.52 7.08 -14.42
CA ILE A 275 -0.43 5.98 -15.39
C ILE A 275 0.80 5.15 -15.03
N ILE A 276 0.64 3.83 -15.05
CA ILE A 276 1.67 2.82 -14.92
C ILE A 276 1.70 2.04 -16.23
N ASN A 277 2.58 2.42 -17.15
CA ASN A 277 2.82 1.65 -18.36
C ASN A 277 3.91 0.60 -18.06
N ASN A 278 3.50 -0.55 -17.52
CA ASN A 278 4.39 -1.67 -17.20
C ASN A 278 5.15 -2.19 -18.42
N THR A 279 4.52 -2.20 -19.61
CA THR A 279 5.19 -2.64 -20.84
C THR A 279 6.28 -1.68 -21.31
N GLU A 280 6.26 -0.42 -20.85
CA GLU A 280 7.22 0.64 -21.17
C GLU A 280 8.09 1.03 -19.97
N LEU A 281 7.92 0.37 -18.83
CA LEU A 281 8.61 0.67 -17.57
C LEU A 281 8.59 2.16 -17.18
N THR A 282 7.44 2.81 -17.44
CA THR A 282 7.27 4.25 -17.28
C THR A 282 6.02 4.57 -16.46
N TYR A 283 6.18 5.47 -15.49
CA TYR A 283 5.07 6.18 -14.87
C TYR A 283 4.81 7.51 -15.57
N TRP A 284 3.55 7.89 -15.69
CA TRP A 284 3.14 9.25 -16.02
C TRP A 284 2.33 9.84 -14.87
N LEU A 285 2.77 10.99 -14.38
CA LEU A 285 2.29 11.60 -13.16
C LEU A 285 1.59 12.92 -13.49
N LEU A 286 0.31 13.05 -13.14
CA LEU A 286 -0.41 14.33 -13.20
C LEU A 286 -0.51 14.91 -11.78
N PRO A 287 0.36 15.87 -11.40
CA PRO A 287 0.32 16.48 -10.07
C PRO A 287 -1.01 17.17 -9.84
N ASN A 288 -1.48 17.15 -8.59
CA ASN A 288 -2.58 18.01 -8.18
C ASN A 288 -2.05 19.29 -7.52
N ASN A 289 -2.91 20.31 -7.42
CA ASN A 289 -2.56 21.61 -6.84
C ASN A 289 -2.90 21.70 -5.34
N ASN A 290 -3.14 20.57 -4.67
CA ASN A 290 -3.63 20.58 -3.30
C ASN A 290 -2.49 20.79 -2.30
N ALA A 291 -2.66 21.75 -1.38
CA ALA A 291 -1.74 21.89 -0.26
C ALA A 291 -1.76 20.63 0.62
N PRO A 292 -0.60 20.25 1.21
CA PRO A 292 -0.55 19.13 2.13
C PRO A 292 -1.41 19.46 3.36
N GLN A 293 -2.47 18.68 3.57
CA GLN A 293 -3.13 18.63 4.88
C GLN A 293 -2.36 17.59 5.69
N LYS A 294 -1.83 18.00 6.86
CA LYS A 294 -1.38 17.04 7.87
C LYS A 294 -2.62 16.26 8.29
N THR A 295 -2.61 14.93 8.15
CA THR A 295 -3.58 14.09 8.86
C THR A 295 -2.95 13.76 10.19
N PRO A 296 -3.37 14.38 11.30
CA PRO A 296 -2.74 14.13 12.58
C PRO A 296 -3.20 12.76 13.10
N ASN A 297 -2.25 11.97 13.59
CA ASN A 297 -2.52 10.69 14.25
C ASN A 297 -2.76 10.95 15.73
N PHE A 298 -3.40 10.05 16.45
CA PHE A 298 -3.45 10.13 17.91
C PHE A 298 -2.06 9.94 18.55
N ASP A 299 -1.85 10.55 19.71
CA ASP A 299 -0.61 10.40 20.49
C ASP A 299 -0.39 8.98 21.02
N ALA A 300 -1.43 8.14 21.02
CA ALA A 300 -1.33 6.71 21.25
C ALA A 300 -2.12 5.94 20.19
N GLY A 301 -1.63 4.74 19.85
CA GLY A 301 -2.34 3.79 19.00
C GLY A 301 -2.53 2.47 19.72
N PHE A 302 -3.66 1.83 19.42
CA PHE A 302 -4.15 0.66 20.13
C PHE A 302 -4.35 -0.52 19.18
N TYR A 303 -4.17 -1.73 19.70
CA TYR A 303 -4.36 -2.96 18.97
C TYR A 303 -5.08 -3.99 19.83
N PHE A 304 -5.91 -4.83 19.20
CA PHE A 304 -6.53 -5.97 19.85
C PHE A 304 -5.63 -7.19 19.68
N ASN A 305 -4.97 -7.59 20.78
CA ASN A 305 -3.99 -8.65 20.74
C ASN A 305 -4.63 -10.05 20.78
N ASP A 306 -3.81 -11.07 20.56
CA ASP A 306 -4.28 -12.46 20.45
C ASP A 306 -4.83 -13.02 21.78
N ASN A 307 -4.61 -12.33 22.89
CA ASN A 307 -5.18 -12.67 24.21
C ASN A 307 -6.55 -12.00 24.47
N GLY A 308 -7.13 -11.35 23.45
CA GLY A 308 -8.40 -10.67 23.55
C GLY A 308 -8.34 -9.41 24.42
N LYS A 309 -7.21 -8.71 24.43
CA LYS A 309 -6.99 -7.47 25.20
C LYS A 309 -6.66 -6.30 24.28
N ILE A 310 -6.97 -5.09 24.73
CA ILE A 310 -6.61 -3.85 24.05
C ILE A 310 -5.25 -3.39 24.59
N GLU A 311 -4.27 -3.28 23.70
CA GLU A 311 -2.87 -3.02 24.02
C GLU A 311 -2.37 -1.73 23.33
N VAL A 312 -1.56 -0.95 24.03
CA VAL A 312 -0.87 0.23 23.48
C VAL A 312 0.30 -0.24 22.61
N VAL A 313 0.26 0.05 21.31
CA VAL A 313 1.27 -0.42 20.33
C VAL A 313 2.08 0.70 19.68
N SER A 314 1.62 1.95 19.79
CA SER A 314 2.36 3.11 19.30
C SER A 314 2.18 4.32 20.22
N LEU A 315 3.20 5.16 20.32
CA LEU A 315 3.21 6.39 21.13
C LEU A 315 3.94 7.53 20.41
N ASN A 316 3.38 8.72 20.46
CA ASN A 316 4.09 9.95 20.14
C ASN A 316 5.03 10.31 21.30
N SER A 317 6.26 10.75 20.98
CA SER A 317 7.25 11.16 21.99
C SER A 317 7.45 12.68 22.03
N ALA A 318 6.57 13.46 21.40
CA ALA A 318 6.59 14.93 21.50
C ALA A 318 6.43 15.39 22.97
N PRO A 319 7.08 16.51 23.39
CA PRO A 319 7.02 16.99 24.77
C PRO A 319 5.61 17.28 25.29
N ASN A 320 4.67 17.65 24.40
CA ASN A 320 3.29 17.99 24.75
C ASN A 320 2.29 16.88 24.41
N ASN A 321 2.74 15.62 24.26
CA ASN A 321 1.83 14.52 23.95
C ASN A 321 0.83 14.26 25.10
N SER A 322 -0.40 13.91 24.74
CA SER A 322 -1.51 13.59 25.64
C SER A 322 -1.45 12.17 26.22
N ALA A 323 -0.56 11.32 25.70
CA ALA A 323 -0.39 9.91 26.06
C ALA A 323 0.76 9.66 27.06
N LYS A 324 1.21 10.67 27.80
CA LYS A 324 2.42 10.60 28.65
C LYS A 324 2.38 9.53 29.74
N SER A 325 1.20 9.19 30.24
CA SER A 325 1.01 8.14 31.25
C SER A 325 1.04 6.74 30.66
N LEU A 326 1.02 6.60 29.33
CA LEU A 326 0.98 5.31 28.66
C LEU A 326 2.39 4.79 28.29
N TYR A 327 2.53 3.47 28.26
CA TYR A 327 3.72 2.79 27.73
C TYR A 327 3.37 1.67 26.74
N ILE A 328 4.29 1.35 25.83
CA ILE A 328 4.09 0.26 24.86
C ILE A 328 3.92 -1.07 25.58
N GLY A 329 2.93 -1.86 25.17
CA GLY A 329 2.57 -3.12 25.80
C GLY A 329 1.60 -2.98 26.98
N GLN A 330 1.25 -1.76 27.37
CA GLN A 330 0.24 -1.54 28.39
C GLN A 330 -1.13 -2.02 27.92
N ILE A 331 -1.79 -2.80 28.77
CA ILE A 331 -3.20 -3.18 28.59
C ILE A 331 -4.09 -2.08 29.15
N VAL A 332 -5.10 -1.68 28.38
CA VAL A 332 -6.12 -0.70 28.80
C VAL A 332 -7.47 -1.40 28.99
N ASN A 333 -8.30 -0.83 29.86
CA ASN A 333 -9.61 -1.41 30.20
C ASN A 333 -10.65 -1.13 29.09
N GLU A 334 -10.76 0.14 28.68
CA GLU A 334 -11.71 0.59 27.66
C GLU A 334 -11.14 1.73 26.82
N ILE A 335 -11.68 1.85 25.60
CA ILE A 335 -11.50 3.02 24.74
C ILE A 335 -12.89 3.49 24.32
N ASN A 336 -13.20 4.77 24.54
CA ASN A 336 -14.50 5.39 24.28
C ASN A 336 -15.68 4.58 24.85
N GLY A 337 -15.52 4.03 26.07
CA GLY A 337 -16.55 3.24 26.75
C GLY A 337 -16.74 1.81 26.23
N ARG A 338 -15.93 1.35 25.27
CA ARG A 338 -15.91 -0.06 24.84
C ARG A 338 -14.74 -0.82 25.44
N LYS A 339 -15.08 -1.95 26.08
CA LYS A 339 -14.13 -2.88 26.71
C LYS A 339 -13.69 -3.98 25.75
N ALA A 340 -12.60 -4.64 26.07
CA ALA A 340 -12.05 -5.71 25.25
C ALA A 340 -13.02 -6.90 25.06
N ASP A 341 -13.79 -7.25 26.09
CA ASP A 341 -14.80 -8.33 26.07
C ASP A 341 -16.04 -8.01 25.22
N SER A 342 -16.21 -6.75 24.81
CA SER A 342 -17.30 -6.33 23.92
C SER A 342 -17.04 -6.62 22.44
N PHE A 343 -15.81 -7.00 22.08
CA PHE A 343 -15.43 -7.32 20.71
C PHE A 343 -15.45 -8.82 20.49
N ALA A 344 -16.11 -9.26 19.41
CA ALA A 344 -16.14 -10.68 19.05
C ALA A 344 -14.74 -11.20 18.71
N ASP A 345 -13.98 -10.39 17.97
CA ASP A 345 -12.61 -10.69 17.56
C ASP A 345 -11.84 -9.40 17.22
N ARG A 346 -10.62 -9.57 16.73
CA ARG A 346 -9.74 -8.50 16.26
C ARG A 346 -10.33 -7.72 15.08
N CYS A 347 -11.13 -8.35 14.24
CA CYS A 347 -11.72 -7.71 13.07
C CYS A 347 -12.86 -6.78 13.45
N ASP A 348 -13.69 -7.17 14.42
CA ASP A 348 -14.69 -6.31 15.03
C ASP A 348 -14.04 -5.09 15.71
N PHE A 349 -12.97 -5.30 16.49
CA PHE A 349 -12.19 -4.19 17.05
C PHE A 349 -11.64 -3.27 15.96
N THR A 350 -11.01 -3.82 14.92
CA THR A 350 -10.37 -3.03 13.85
C THR A 350 -11.40 -2.19 13.09
N ALA A 351 -12.54 -2.77 12.72
CA ALA A 351 -13.61 -2.05 12.03
C ALA A 351 -14.20 -0.91 12.90
N TRP A 352 -14.35 -1.16 14.20
CA TRP A 352 -14.80 -0.14 15.15
C TRP A 352 -13.74 0.96 15.34
N TYR A 353 -12.47 0.59 15.51
CA TYR A 353 -11.37 1.50 15.78
C TYR A 353 -11.09 2.44 14.60
N PHE A 354 -11.25 1.97 13.36
CA PHE A 354 -11.17 2.82 12.16
C PHE A 354 -12.22 3.94 12.15
N LYS A 355 -13.37 3.76 12.78
CA LYS A 355 -14.35 4.85 12.97
C LYS A 355 -13.93 5.79 14.09
N GLN A 356 -13.23 5.29 15.10
CA GLN A 356 -12.77 6.11 16.23
C GLN A 356 -11.64 7.07 15.83
N ILE A 357 -10.79 6.70 14.86
CA ILE A 357 -9.70 7.58 14.39
C ILE A 357 -10.19 8.85 13.67
N GLU A 358 -11.45 8.90 13.27
CA GLU A 358 -12.08 10.08 12.69
C GLU A 358 -12.43 11.13 13.76
N LEU A 359 -12.67 10.70 15.00
CA LEU A 359 -13.00 11.56 16.12
C LEU A 359 -11.84 12.52 16.47
N PRO A 360 -12.11 13.66 17.12
CA PRO A 360 -11.05 14.60 17.53
C PRO A 360 -10.19 14.08 18.69
N LYS A 361 -10.71 13.15 19.50
CA LYS A 361 -10.04 12.58 20.68
C LYS A 361 -10.53 11.16 20.98
N LEU A 362 -9.73 10.40 21.72
CA LEU A 362 -10.11 9.13 22.35
C LEU A 362 -10.11 9.29 23.87
N VAL A 363 -11.07 8.69 24.57
CA VAL A 363 -11.05 8.55 26.02
C VAL A 363 -10.63 7.13 26.34
N VAL A 364 -9.54 6.98 27.09
CA VAL A 364 -8.94 5.68 27.42
C VAL A 364 -8.98 5.50 28.93
N GLU A 365 -9.57 4.41 29.40
CA GLU A 365 -9.51 4.03 30.82
C GLU A 365 -8.42 2.98 31.01
N GLN A 366 -7.51 3.26 31.93
CA GLN A 366 -6.47 2.34 32.36
C GLN A 366 -7.04 1.29 33.34
N LEU A 367 -6.30 0.21 33.59
CA LEU A 367 -6.75 -0.86 34.50
C LEU A 367 -6.95 -0.41 35.96
N ASN A 368 -6.34 0.70 36.36
CA ASN A 368 -6.53 1.33 37.67
C ASN A 368 -7.79 2.22 37.74
N GLY A 369 -8.59 2.31 36.67
CA GLY A 369 -9.79 3.15 36.57
C GLY A 369 -9.52 4.61 36.17
N GLU A 370 -8.25 5.00 36.00
CA GLU A 370 -7.89 6.35 35.55
C GLU A 370 -8.28 6.56 34.08
N LYS A 371 -9.00 7.64 33.78
CA LYS A 371 -9.36 8.02 32.41
C LYS A 371 -8.46 9.13 31.90
N ILE A 372 -7.94 8.95 30.69
CA ILE A 372 -7.10 9.92 29.98
C ILE A 372 -7.71 10.25 28.62
N SER A 373 -7.54 11.49 28.19
CA SER A 373 -7.98 11.96 26.87
C SER A 373 -6.78 11.97 25.93
N ILE A 374 -6.79 11.12 24.91
CA ILE A 374 -5.76 11.07 23.86
C ILE A 374 -6.18 11.96 22.70
N GLU A 375 -5.34 12.95 22.41
CA GLU A 375 -5.53 13.95 21.36
C GLU A 375 -4.73 13.60 20.10
N LYS A 376 -5.14 14.21 18.98
CA LYS A 376 -4.39 14.11 17.73
C LYS A 376 -3.11 14.94 17.83
N SER A 377 -1.98 14.34 17.49
CA SER A 377 -0.65 14.95 17.52
C SER A 377 -0.61 16.24 16.72
N ILE A 378 -0.28 17.33 17.41
CA ILE A 378 0.03 18.61 16.81
C ILE A 378 1.54 18.62 16.54
N TYR A 379 1.92 18.49 15.27
CA TYR A 379 3.32 18.55 14.82
C TYR A 379 3.71 19.94 14.36
#